data_AF-A0A4V2B1J2-F1
#
_entry.id   AF-A0A4V2B1J2-F1
#
_cell.length_a   1.000
_cell.length_b   1.000
_cell.length_c   1.000
_cell.angle_alpha   90.00
_cell.angle_beta   90.00
_cell.angle_gamma   90.00
#
_symmetry.space_group_name_H-M   'P 1'
#
loop_
_entity.id
_entity.type
_entity.pdbx_description
1 polymer ?
#
loop_
_entity_poly.entity_id
_entity_poly.type
_entity_poly.pdbx_seq_one_letter_code
_entity_poly.pdbx_strand_id
1 'polypeptide(L)' 'MSALAGIFKIEDLRKKIIFTLTMIAVYRLGVHIPTPGVDGQALQKVFESMQGTIFGFFNMFSGGALERFSIFALGIMPYI' A
#
# COMPACT_ATOMS: atom_id res chain seq x y z
N MET A 1 12.42 24.55 -13.56
CA MET A 1 13.13 23.52 -12.75
C MET A 1 13.56 23.97 -11.34
N SER A 2 13.16 25.14 -10.81
CA SER A 2 13.66 25.63 -9.49
C SER A 2 12.82 25.20 -8.27
N ALA A 3 11.52 24.94 -8.44
CA ALA A 3 10.62 24.61 -7.33
C ALA A 3 10.98 23.29 -6.62
N LEU A 4 11.28 22.23 -7.38
CA LEU A 4 11.65 20.92 -6.82
C LEU A 4 12.97 20.96 -6.03
N ALA A 5 13.93 21.79 -6.45
CA ALA A 5 15.20 21.97 -5.74
C ALA A 5 15.05 22.85 -4.47
N GLY A 6 14.11 23.80 -4.48
CA GLY A 6 13.80 24.67 -3.34
C GLY A 6 13.14 23.93 -2.16
N ILE A 7 12.41 22.85 -2.44
CA ILE A 7 11.77 22.00 -1.43
C ILE A 7 12.78 21.43 -0.42
N PHE A 8 13.98 21.07 -0.89
CA PHE A 8 15.05 20.52 -0.03
C PHE A 8 15.80 21.59 0.77
N LYS A 9 15.66 22.87 0.42
CA LYS A 9 16.29 24.00 1.13
C LYS A 9 15.46 24.49 2.30
N ILE A 10 14.14 24.33 2.26
CA ILE A 10 13.24 24.76 3.32
C ILE A 10 13.11 23.63 4.36
N GLU A 11 13.61 23.89 5.57
CA GLU A 11 13.72 22.87 6.61
C GLU A 11 12.37 22.22 6.97
N ASP A 12 11.31 23.02 7.05
CA ASP A 12 9.96 22.53 7.35
C ASP A 12 9.37 21.65 6.24
N LEU A 13 9.60 22.00 4.97
CA LEU A 13 9.15 21.18 3.84
C LEU A 13 9.89 19.84 3.81
N ARG A 14 11.21 19.86 4.05
CA ARG A 14 12.01 18.64 4.17
C ARG A 14 11.51 17.73 5.28
N LYS A 15 11.22 18.28 6.47
CA LYS A 15 10.67 17.50 7.62
C LYS A 15 9.34 16.84 7.25
N LYS A 16 8.42 17.57 6.62
CA LYS A 16 7.12 17.03 6.18
C LYS A 16 7.27 15.93 5.14
N ILE A 17 8.15 16.10 4.16
CA ILE A 17 8.38 15.08 3.12
C ILE A 17 8.98 13.81 3.72
N ILE A 18 9.99 13.94 4.58
CA ILE A 18 10.58 12.79 5.26
C ILE A 18 9.52 12.07 6.08
N PHE A 19 8.71 12.80 6.85
CA PHE A 19 7.61 12.21 7.62
C PHE A 19 6.63 11.43 6.73
N THR A 20 6.15 12.04 5.64
CA THR A 20 5.24 11.37 4.70
C THR A 20 5.86 10.13 4.07
N LEU A 21 7.14 10.21 3.65
CA LEU A 21 7.86 9.06 3.09
C LEU A 21 8.04 7.95 4.13
N THR A 22 8.35 8.29 5.38
CA THR A 22 8.43 7.33 6.49
C THR A 22 7.09 6.65 6.73
N MET A 23 5.98 7.39 6.74
CA MET A 23 4.65 6.82 6.89
C MET A 23 4.29 5.87 5.75
N ILE A 24 4.63 6.21 4.50
CA ILE A 24 4.45 5.32 3.34
C ILE A 24 5.31 4.06 3.48
N ALA A 25 6.55 4.18 3.96
CA ALA A 25 7.42 3.04 4.21
C ALA A 25 6.83 2.10 5.28
N VAL A 26 6.32 2.64 6.38
CA VAL A 26 5.64 1.87 7.43
C VAL A 26 4.40 1.15 6.88
N TYR A 27 3.57 1.84 6.09
CA TYR A 27 2.43 1.21 5.40
C TYR A 27 2.89 0.04 4.51
N ARG A 28 3.95 0.24 3.72
CA ARG A 28 4.51 -0.81 2.85
C ARG A 28 5.03 -2.01 3.63
N LEU A 29 5.64 -1.80 4.79
CA LEU A 29 6.07 -2.89 5.68
C LEU A 29 4.86 -3.66 6.21
N GLY A 30 3.80 -2.98 6.64
CA GLY A 30 2.61 -3.65 7.16
C GLY A 30 1.84 -4.47 6.11
N VAL A 31 1.86 -4.04 4.84
CA VAL A 31 1.30 -4.82 3.72
C VAL A 31 2.04 -6.15 3.50
N HIS A 32 3.28 -6.28 3.96
CA HIS A 32 4.03 -7.54 3.88
C HIS A 32 3.75 -8.48 5.06
N ILE A 33 3.02 -8.03 6.08
CA ILE A 33 2.69 -8.87 7.24
C ILE A 33 1.36 -9.59 6.95
N PRO A 34 1.37 -10.91 6.70
CA PRO A 34 0.16 -11.66 6.44
C PRO A 34 -0.67 -11.82 7.73
N THR A 35 -1.99 -11.87 7.57
CA THR A 35 -2.89 -12.16 8.69
C THR A 35 -2.77 -13.64 9.10
N PRO A 36 -2.55 -13.96 10.38
CA PRO A 36 -2.43 -15.35 10.82
C PRO A 36 -3.74 -16.12 10.58
N GLY A 37 -3.62 -17.38 10.14
CA GLY A 37 -4.76 -18.25 9.87
C GLY A 37 -5.32 -18.19 8.44
N VAL A 38 -4.68 -17.44 7.55
CA VAL A 38 -5.08 -17.33 6.14
C VAL A 38 -4.00 -17.91 5.22
N ASP A 39 -4.41 -18.77 4.28
CA ASP A 39 -3.52 -19.32 3.26
C ASP A 39 -3.36 -18.34 2.08
N GLY A 40 -2.26 -17.57 2.11
CA GLY A 40 -1.93 -16.62 1.06
C GLY A 40 -1.70 -17.26 -0.31
N GLN A 41 -1.26 -18.52 -0.39
CA GLN A 41 -1.07 -19.20 -1.67
C GLN A 41 -2.40 -19.59 -2.31
N ALA A 42 -3.36 -20.04 -1.49
CA ALA A 42 -4.71 -20.33 -1.97
C ALA A 42 -5.40 -19.05 -2.46
N LEU A 43 -5.28 -17.95 -1.74
CA LEU A 43 -5.83 -16.64 -2.14
C LEU A 43 -5.17 -16.10 -3.39
N GLN A 44 -3.86 -16.22 -3.54
CA GLN A 44 -3.15 -15.79 -4.74
C GLN A 44 -3.70 -16.49 -5.99
N LYS A 45 -3.93 -17.81 -5.93
CA LYS A 45 -4.54 -18.57 -7.05
C LYS A 45 -5.95 -18.09 -7.41
N VAL A 46 -6.76 -17.75 -6.40
CA VAL A 46 -8.09 -17.18 -6.61
C VAL A 46 -7.99 -15.80 -7.28
N PHE A 47 -7.09 -14.94 -6.80
CA PHE A 47 -6.86 -13.61 -7.39
C PHE A 47 -6.31 -13.67 -8.82
N GLU A 48 -5.41 -14.61 -9.11
CA GLU A 48 -4.91 -14.88 -10.47
C GLU A 48 -6.05 -15.28 -11.41
N SER A 49 -6.96 -16.14 -10.97
CA SER A 49 -8.15 -16.52 -11.77
C SER A 49 -9.14 -15.37 -11.99
N MET A 50 -9.10 -14.34 -11.14
CA MET A 50 -9.99 -13.17 -11.18
C MET A 50 -9.30 -11.91 -11.73
N GLN A 51 -8.06 -12.05 -12.21
CA GLN A 51 -7.21 -10.97 -12.71
C GLN A 51 -7.81 -10.39 -14.00
N GLY A 52 -8.59 -9.32 -13.85
CA GLY A 52 -9.37 -8.70 -14.94
C GLY A 52 -10.83 -8.37 -14.57
N THR A 53 -11.30 -8.86 -13.42
CA THR A 53 -12.61 -8.51 -12.86
C THR A 53 -12.51 -7.30 -11.91
N ILE A 54 -13.65 -6.89 -11.34
CA ILE A 54 -13.70 -5.84 -10.30
C ILE A 54 -12.77 -6.11 -9.10
N PHE A 55 -12.48 -7.40 -8.81
CA PHE A 55 -11.53 -7.79 -7.77
C PHE A 55 -10.09 -7.38 -8.07
N GLY A 56 -9.70 -7.31 -9.35
CA GLY A 56 -8.40 -6.76 -9.75
C GLY A 56 -8.28 -5.27 -9.43
N PHE A 57 -9.35 -4.51 -9.61
CA PHE A 57 -9.39 -3.10 -9.22
C PHE A 57 -9.26 -2.95 -7.71
N PHE A 58 -9.98 -3.76 -6.91
CA PHE A 58 -9.83 -3.75 -5.45
C PHE A 58 -8.41 -4.07 -5.00
N ASN A 59 -7.74 -5.05 -5.63
CA ASN A 59 -6.34 -5.35 -5.32
C ASN A 59 -5.40 -4.17 -5.65
N MET A 60 -5.61 -3.50 -6.79
CA MET A 60 -4.84 -2.31 -7.20
C MET A 60 -4.99 -1.17 -6.18
N PHE A 61 -6.20 -0.89 -5.72
CA PHE A 61 -6.45 0.15 -4.70
C PHE A 61 -5.90 -0.21 -3.32
N SER A 62 -5.85 -1.50 -2.97
CA SER A 62 -5.19 -1.97 -1.75
C SER A 62 -3.66 -1.95 -1.82
N GLY A 63 -3.09 -1.80 -3.02
CA GLY A 63 -1.63 -1.87 -3.25
C GLY A 63 -1.05 -3.28 -3.18
N GLY A 64 -1.83 -4.31 -3.51
CA GLY A 64 -1.44 -5.72 -3.42
C GLY A 64 -1.67 -6.37 -2.05
N ALA A 65 -2.30 -5.63 -1.13
CA ALA A 65 -2.53 -6.06 0.24
C ALA A 65 -3.64 -7.12 0.35
N LEU A 66 -4.60 -7.08 -0.57
CA LEU A 66 -5.75 -7.99 -0.60
C LEU A 66 -5.37 -9.39 -1.11
N GLU A 67 -4.57 -9.46 -2.17
CA GLU A 67 -4.06 -10.73 -2.74
C GLU A 67 -3.26 -11.56 -1.74
N ARG A 68 -2.53 -10.88 -0.85
CA ARG A 68 -1.70 -11.51 0.20
C ARG A 68 -2.38 -11.55 1.58
N PHE A 69 -3.60 -11.02 1.66
CA PHE A 69 -4.39 -10.91 2.88
C PHE A 69 -3.60 -10.37 4.09
N SER A 70 -2.93 -9.23 3.86
CA SER A 70 -2.14 -8.57 4.91
C SER A 70 -3.02 -7.96 6.00
N ILE A 71 -2.42 -7.50 7.10
CA ILE A 71 -3.14 -6.76 8.17
C ILE A 71 -3.90 -5.56 7.59
N PHE A 72 -3.40 -4.99 6.49
CA PHE A 72 -4.04 -3.92 5.73
C PHE A 72 -4.73 -4.42 4.46
N ALA A 73 -5.36 -5.61 4.47
CA ALA A 73 -5.93 -6.23 3.27
C ALA A 73 -6.88 -5.31 2.48
N LEU A 74 -7.66 -4.47 3.16
CA LEU A 74 -8.56 -3.49 2.53
C LEU A 74 -7.93 -2.09 2.37
N GLY A 75 -6.68 -1.91 2.78
CA GLY A 75 -5.95 -0.64 2.72
C GLY A 75 -6.70 0.48 3.43
N ILE A 76 -6.87 1.60 2.73
CA ILE A 76 -7.65 2.76 3.21
C ILE A 76 -9.15 2.67 2.88
N MET A 77 -9.59 1.66 2.12
CA MET A 77 -10.99 1.56 1.67
C MET A 77 -12.03 1.53 2.80
N PRO A 78 -11.80 0.92 3.98
CA PRO A 78 -12.80 0.95 5.06
C PRO A 78 -13.01 2.34 5.66
N TYR A 79 -12.05 3.25 5.49
CA TYR A 79 -12.13 4.60 6.02
C TYR A 79 -12.85 5.57 5.05
N ILE A 80 -12.79 5.31 3.74
CA ILE A 80 -13.47 6.09 2.70
C ILE A 80 -14.95 5.73 2.67
#